data_AF-A0A2P5CCG7-F1
#
_entry.id   AF-A0A2P5CCG7-F1
#
_cell.length_a   1.000
_cell.length_b   1.000
_cell.length_c   1.000
_cell.angle_alpha   90.00
_cell.angle_beta   90.00
_cell.angle_gamma   90.00
#
_symmetry.space_group_name_H-M   'P 1'
#
loop_
_entity.id
_entity.type
_entity.pdbx_description
1 polymer ?
#
loop_
_entity_poly.entity_id
_entity_poly.type
_entity_poly.pdbx_seq_one_letter_code
_entity_poly.pdbx_strand_id
1 'polypeptide(L)'
;MSLEAPPFFKPETGFPLNRRFTTSATGFPSTLNRRFSTLPSPRTQIPPLKPIFSRPTNIPAILESKSGPTTEEDDLSDPPVRIVALVGHGTLSPLKSTPWEEVMLHAAKRLKWVDEGYEMLVFTDDFGESNSENALNVKRVLSNADILVIVGVENQESVTWVQSNIGNINNIICFESSPGLENKLGGSYVENESKGSSFWGQLKKSNQTVEVVRTVSEAWERHNSDDIRFCILVIINAYIRPVPILKNLRSKGFSTLNCMAKKCGSQILNCLLDPNCRKALQCLNNCSPVDQVCNYRCIASYESPSLEAFSLCVLQKNNCLGLDAKIPERPYIPPIAKFRGEDLRHEVAEDVFVGWLGGLGWSWRVVAGQNPAYDQFPCQYQLFYRGKAKGSFWYEPVFQVKTLEGKMVWRRRKYRVKRGKVPGTFYFSVLDNGVVSNEFWTIADAPDDLSWGLFHYSGAARVAGQSYTGAVLVSPDGAYPSEVERRRLVSALEKCGIKEWELYNVDNCSCVDPPLGIPEGSSLHSVIEVKQVGLQVGPT
;
A
#
# COMPACT_ATOMS: atom_id res chain seq x y z
N MET A 1 31.95 -40.83 -4.89
CA MET A 1 31.51 -41.67 -6.01
C MET A 1 30.70 -40.78 -6.94
N SER A 2 31.37 -40.26 -7.96
CA SER A 2 30.79 -39.58 -9.12
C SER A 2 30.05 -40.57 -9.99
N LEU A 3 29.11 -40.08 -10.82
CA LEU A 3 28.67 -40.59 -12.14
C LEU A 3 27.55 -39.62 -12.60
N GLU A 4 27.87 -38.57 -13.35
CA GLU A 4 27.93 -38.47 -14.83
C GLU A 4 26.57 -38.21 -15.50
N ALA A 5 26.58 -37.18 -16.35
CA ALA A 5 25.47 -36.66 -17.14
C ALA A 5 25.39 -37.31 -18.53
N PRO A 6 24.23 -37.26 -19.24
CA PRO A 6 24.14 -37.55 -20.66
C PRO A 6 24.03 -36.28 -21.55
N PRO A 7 24.24 -36.40 -22.88
CA PRO A 7 24.95 -35.39 -23.66
C PRO A 7 24.09 -34.50 -24.58
N PHE A 8 24.77 -33.45 -25.04
CA PHE A 8 24.41 -32.49 -26.09
C PHE A 8 23.95 -33.13 -27.41
N PHE A 9 22.90 -32.55 -28.01
CA PHE A 9 22.59 -32.64 -29.44
C PHE A 9 22.79 -31.28 -30.11
N LYS A 10 23.66 -31.24 -31.14
CA LYS A 10 23.72 -30.17 -32.15
C LYS A 10 22.76 -30.49 -33.30
N PRO A 11 22.26 -29.46 -34.00
CA PRO A 11 22.21 -29.53 -35.46
C PRO A 11 22.96 -28.37 -36.12
N GLU A 12 23.61 -28.69 -37.24
CA GLU A 12 24.37 -27.80 -38.12
C GLU A 12 23.47 -26.93 -39.02
N THR A 13 23.96 -25.69 -39.20
CA THR A 13 23.91 -24.73 -40.32
C THR A 13 22.98 -24.93 -41.53
N GLY A 14 22.32 -23.83 -41.96
CA GLY A 14 21.75 -23.71 -43.31
C GLY A 14 21.07 -22.37 -43.67
N PHE A 15 21.90 -21.35 -43.97
CA PHE A 15 21.70 -20.17 -44.86
C PHE A 15 20.67 -19.04 -44.57
N PRO A 16 21.00 -17.78 -44.99
CA PRO A 16 20.37 -16.54 -44.54
C PRO A 16 19.34 -16.01 -45.55
N LEU A 17 18.34 -15.28 -45.04
CA LEU A 17 17.48 -14.45 -45.88
C LEU A 17 17.51 -12.99 -45.41
N ASN A 18 18.25 -12.19 -46.18
CA ASN A 18 18.09 -10.76 -46.30
C ASN A 18 16.63 -10.41 -46.63
N ARG A 19 16.01 -9.52 -45.85
CA ARG A 19 15.04 -8.55 -46.38
C ARG A 19 15.05 -7.28 -45.54
N ARG A 20 15.74 -6.27 -46.07
CA ARG A 20 15.37 -4.85 -45.94
C ARG A 20 13.96 -4.67 -46.50
N PHE A 21 13.18 -3.73 -45.95
CA PHE A 21 12.36 -2.70 -46.64
C PHE A 21 11.54 -1.98 -45.55
N THR A 22 12.00 -0.78 -45.14
CA THR A 22 11.52 0.55 -45.57
C THR A 22 10.25 1.04 -44.88
N THR A 23 10.46 2.11 -44.11
CA THR A 23 9.63 3.30 -43.96
C THR A 23 8.55 3.51 -45.03
N SER A 24 7.31 3.74 -44.59
CA SER A 24 6.32 4.49 -45.36
C SER A 24 5.60 5.46 -44.44
N ALA A 25 6.01 6.73 -44.56
CA ALA A 25 5.23 7.88 -44.16
C ALA A 25 4.07 8.07 -45.13
N THR A 26 2.88 8.35 -44.62
CA THR A 26 1.84 9.06 -45.36
C THR A 26 1.24 10.11 -44.45
N GLY A 27 1.32 11.36 -44.90
CA GLY A 27 0.81 12.53 -44.21
C GLY A 27 -0.56 12.97 -44.71
N PHE A 28 -1.27 13.64 -43.79
CA PHE A 28 -2.18 14.78 -43.96
C PHE A 28 -3.51 14.60 -44.74
N PRO A 29 -4.56 15.42 -44.52
CA PRO A 29 -4.53 16.76 -43.91
C PRO A 29 -5.59 17.09 -42.84
N SER A 30 -5.41 18.27 -42.28
CA SER A 30 -6.18 18.95 -41.27
C SER A 30 -7.32 19.84 -41.82
N THR A 31 -8.20 20.22 -40.90
CA THR A 31 -9.12 21.39 -40.86
C THR A 31 -10.42 21.35 -41.65
N LEU A 32 -11.54 21.46 -40.92
CA LEU A 32 -12.55 22.50 -41.16
C LEU A 32 -13.49 22.66 -39.95
N ASN A 33 -13.50 23.87 -39.40
CA ASN A 33 -14.51 24.42 -38.51
C ASN A 33 -15.85 24.56 -39.26
N ARG A 34 -16.97 24.16 -38.64
CA ARG A 34 -18.24 24.90 -38.80
C ARG A 34 -19.20 24.65 -37.62
N ARG A 35 -19.71 25.75 -37.09
CA ARG A 35 -20.71 25.86 -36.02
C ARG A 35 -22.13 25.97 -36.60
N PHE A 36 -23.09 25.58 -35.75
CA PHE A 36 -24.52 25.95 -35.67
C PHE A 36 -25.49 25.56 -36.80
N SER A 37 -26.50 24.74 -36.45
CA SER A 37 -27.90 25.18 -36.41
C SER A 37 -28.84 24.07 -35.86
N THR A 38 -29.83 24.51 -35.11
CA THR A 38 -30.84 23.79 -34.31
C THR A 38 -32.12 23.42 -35.07
N LEU A 39 -32.88 22.46 -34.48
CA LEU A 39 -34.33 22.13 -34.60
C LEU A 39 -34.80 21.18 -35.72
N PRO A 40 -35.96 20.48 -35.59
CA PRO A 40 -36.71 20.03 -34.39
C PRO A 40 -37.13 18.52 -34.43
N SER A 41 -37.53 17.98 -33.27
CA SER A 41 -38.16 16.65 -33.10
C SER A 41 -39.54 16.51 -33.75
N PRO A 42 -39.93 15.28 -34.15
CA PRO A 42 -41.32 14.85 -34.15
C PRO A 42 -41.62 13.91 -32.98
N ARG A 43 -42.65 14.32 -32.26
CA ARG A 43 -43.37 13.67 -31.16
C ARG A 43 -44.10 12.43 -31.69
N THR A 44 -43.85 11.24 -31.13
CA THR A 44 -44.71 10.06 -31.32
C THR A 44 -45.27 9.61 -29.98
N GLN A 45 -46.60 9.60 -29.91
CA GLN A 45 -47.41 9.16 -28.78
C GLN A 45 -47.62 7.65 -28.86
N ILE A 46 -47.41 6.92 -27.76
CA ILE A 46 -47.84 5.51 -27.59
C ILE A 46 -48.50 5.40 -26.19
N PRO A 47 -49.59 4.61 -26.03
CA PRO A 47 -50.56 4.74 -24.92
C PRO A 47 -50.14 4.02 -23.62
N PRO A 48 -50.86 4.26 -22.49
CA PRO A 48 -50.45 3.78 -21.18
C PRO A 48 -50.90 2.32 -20.93
N LEU A 49 -49.98 1.48 -20.43
CA LEU A 49 -50.28 0.16 -19.88
C LEU A 49 -50.23 0.21 -18.35
N LYS A 50 -51.32 -0.24 -17.73
CA LYS A 50 -51.56 -0.30 -16.28
C LYS A 50 -50.62 -1.31 -15.59
N PRO A 51 -50.19 -1.05 -14.34
CA PRO A 51 -49.25 -1.92 -13.64
C PRO A 51 -49.95 -3.12 -12.98
N ILE A 52 -49.39 -4.31 -13.16
CA ILE A 52 -49.73 -5.51 -12.39
C ILE A 52 -48.85 -5.53 -11.14
N PHE A 53 -49.52 -5.61 -9.99
CA PHE A 53 -48.93 -5.79 -8.66
C PHE A 53 -48.15 -7.11 -8.59
N SER A 54 -46.88 -7.04 -8.19
CA SER A 54 -46.17 -8.17 -7.59
C SER A 54 -45.46 -7.69 -6.33
N ARG A 55 -45.78 -8.33 -5.20
CA ARG A 55 -45.22 -8.06 -3.86
C ARG A 55 -43.74 -8.49 -3.81
N PRO A 56 -42.82 -7.62 -3.37
CA PRO A 56 -41.52 -8.06 -2.89
C PRO A 56 -41.55 -8.20 -1.36
N THR A 57 -41.01 -9.32 -0.90
CA THR A 57 -40.80 -9.72 0.48
C THR A 57 -39.83 -8.75 1.19
N ASN A 58 -40.21 -8.26 2.36
CA ASN A 58 -39.41 -7.37 3.20
C ASN A 58 -38.11 -8.04 3.69
N ILE A 59 -36.97 -7.40 3.45
CA ILE A 59 -35.71 -7.60 4.18
C ILE A 59 -35.35 -6.22 4.77
N PRO A 60 -35.06 -6.07 6.07
CA PRO A 60 -34.88 -4.76 6.68
C PRO A 60 -33.54 -4.12 6.26
N ALA A 61 -33.63 -3.07 5.45
CA ALA A 61 -32.56 -2.11 5.25
C ALA A 61 -32.49 -1.18 6.46
N ILE A 62 -31.31 -1.07 7.07
CA ILE A 62 -31.05 -0.16 8.18
C ILE A 62 -30.93 1.27 7.63
N LEU A 63 -31.58 2.18 8.36
CA LEU A 63 -31.79 3.61 8.13
C LEU A 63 -30.56 4.36 7.59
N GLU A 64 -30.72 4.92 6.39
CA GLU A 64 -30.00 6.12 5.96
C GLU A 64 -30.51 7.33 6.76
N SER A 65 -29.66 7.92 7.60
CA SER A 65 -29.94 9.20 8.24
C SER A 65 -29.95 10.31 7.19
N LYS A 66 -31.13 10.90 6.96
CA LYS A 66 -31.29 12.12 6.15
C LYS A 66 -30.70 13.31 6.89
N SER A 67 -29.77 14.02 6.25
CA SER A 67 -29.27 15.33 6.68
C SER A 67 -30.38 16.39 6.54
N GLY A 68 -30.86 16.92 7.66
CA GLY A 68 -31.63 18.17 7.75
C GLY A 68 -30.70 19.39 7.91
N PRO A 69 -31.22 20.62 7.76
CA PRO A 69 -30.42 21.83 7.66
C PRO A 69 -29.81 22.23 9.01
N THR A 70 -28.58 22.73 8.92
CA THR A 70 -27.67 23.22 9.96
C THR A 70 -28.31 24.25 10.89
N THR A 71 -28.46 23.87 12.16
CA THR A 71 -28.31 24.77 13.31
C THR A 71 -26.99 24.44 13.99
N GLU A 72 -26.28 25.47 14.42
CA GLU A 72 -24.99 25.43 15.11
C GLU A 72 -25.04 24.42 16.27
N GLU A 73 -24.50 23.21 16.04
CA GLU A 73 -24.27 22.18 17.06
C GLU A 73 -22.83 22.33 17.55
N ASP A 74 -22.69 22.38 18.88
CA ASP A 74 -21.42 22.28 19.60
C ASP A 74 -20.54 21.17 19.00
N ASP A 75 -19.24 21.46 18.89
CA ASP A 75 -18.16 20.60 18.40
C ASP A 75 -17.97 19.40 19.35
N LEU A 76 -18.95 18.51 19.42
CA LEU A 76 -18.88 17.24 20.15
C LEU A 76 -18.02 16.29 19.33
N SER A 77 -16.71 16.37 19.52
CA SER A 77 -15.78 15.36 19.04
C SER A 77 -16.26 13.97 19.51
N ASP A 78 -16.37 13.01 18.60
CA ASP A 78 -16.74 11.64 18.94
C ASP A 78 -15.90 11.12 20.14
N PRO A 79 -16.48 10.33 21.07
CA PRO A 79 -15.75 9.84 22.24
C PRO A 79 -14.48 9.06 21.82
N PRO A 80 -13.38 9.13 22.57
CA PRO A 80 -12.15 8.43 22.21
C PRO A 80 -12.36 6.91 22.22
N VAL A 81 -11.68 6.22 21.32
CA VAL A 81 -11.63 4.75 21.29
C VAL A 81 -10.45 4.29 22.12
N ARG A 82 -10.72 3.59 23.22
CA ARG A 82 -9.74 3.17 24.22
C ARG A 82 -9.31 1.73 23.96
N ILE A 83 -8.05 1.57 23.61
CA ILE A 83 -7.43 0.29 23.25
C ILE A 83 -6.38 -0.03 24.31
N VAL A 84 -6.41 -1.26 24.82
CA VAL A 84 -5.34 -1.78 25.68
C VAL A 84 -4.65 -2.90 24.92
N ALA A 85 -3.34 -2.80 24.76
CA ALA A 85 -2.51 -3.92 24.34
C ALA A 85 -1.79 -4.51 25.55
N LEU A 86 -1.99 -5.81 25.78
CA LEU A 86 -1.25 -6.58 26.75
C LEU A 86 -0.30 -7.53 26.01
N VAL A 87 1.00 -7.36 26.22
CA VAL A 87 2.03 -8.16 25.56
C VAL A 87 2.74 -9.08 26.54
N GLY A 88 3.12 -10.27 26.08
CA GLY A 88 3.98 -11.16 26.87
C GLY A 88 5.33 -10.51 27.14
N HIS A 89 5.74 -10.45 28.40
CA HIS A 89 7.00 -9.86 28.81
C HIS A 89 8.18 -10.57 28.16
N GLY A 90 9.06 -9.81 27.50
CA GLY A 90 10.23 -10.35 26.80
C GLY A 90 9.92 -11.15 25.53
N THR A 91 8.66 -11.22 25.09
CA THR A 91 8.31 -11.95 23.86
C THR A 91 8.71 -11.19 22.61
N LEU A 92 9.11 -11.95 21.59
CA LEU A 92 9.63 -11.42 20.34
C LEU A 92 8.63 -11.62 19.21
N SER A 93 8.47 -10.59 18.39
CA SER A 93 7.62 -10.61 17.20
C SER A 93 8.36 -11.23 15.99
N PRO A 94 7.62 -11.70 14.97
CA PRO A 94 8.21 -12.10 13.69
C PRO A 94 8.81 -10.93 12.90
N LEU A 95 8.63 -9.68 13.36
CA LEU A 95 9.18 -8.47 12.73
C LEU A 95 10.66 -8.30 13.08
N LYS A 96 11.51 -9.12 12.44
CA LYS A 96 12.96 -9.17 12.68
C LYS A 96 13.33 -9.37 14.16
N SER A 97 12.55 -10.19 14.88
CA SER A 97 12.74 -10.49 16.30
C SER A 97 12.69 -9.25 17.21
N THR A 98 11.93 -8.22 16.81
CA THR A 98 11.69 -7.03 17.63
C THR A 98 10.75 -7.38 18.79
N PRO A 99 10.98 -6.91 20.03
CA PRO A 99 10.07 -7.15 21.15
C PRO A 99 8.64 -6.68 20.84
N TRP A 100 7.64 -7.49 21.21
CA TRP A 100 6.23 -7.15 20.97
C TRP A 100 5.82 -5.83 21.64
N GLU A 101 6.40 -5.48 22.78
CA GLU A 101 6.19 -4.20 23.45
C GLU A 101 6.55 -3.01 22.55
N GLU A 102 7.73 -3.05 21.92
CA GLU A 102 8.17 -1.98 21.01
C GLU A 102 7.26 -1.88 19.77
N VAL A 103 6.86 -3.04 19.21
CA VAL A 103 5.97 -3.10 18.06
C VAL A 103 4.61 -2.49 18.39
N MET A 104 4.02 -2.82 19.54
CA MET A 104 2.71 -2.30 19.93
C MET A 104 2.76 -0.83 20.34
N LEU A 105 3.86 -0.36 20.95
CA LEU A 105 4.09 1.07 21.22
C LEU A 105 4.19 1.86 19.91
N HIS A 106 4.87 1.30 18.92
CA HIS A 106 4.93 1.88 17.59
C HIS A 106 3.55 1.92 16.91
N ALA A 107 2.80 0.81 16.96
CA ALA A 107 1.43 0.75 16.44
C ALA A 107 0.51 1.78 17.10
N ALA A 108 0.63 1.98 18.43
CA ALA A 108 -0.12 2.99 19.19
C ALA A 108 0.14 4.41 18.65
N LYS A 109 1.41 4.76 18.40
CA LYS A 109 1.78 6.04 17.78
C LYS A 109 1.17 6.19 16.38
N ARG A 110 1.21 5.13 15.57
CA ARG A 110 0.72 5.12 14.17
C ARG A 110 -0.81 5.16 14.05
N LEU A 111 -1.55 4.70 15.06
CA LEU A 111 -3.01 4.79 15.11
C LEU A 111 -3.49 6.25 15.18
N LYS A 112 -2.77 7.12 15.91
CA LYS A 112 -3.08 8.55 16.02
C LYS A 112 -2.99 9.31 14.69
N TRP A 113 -2.26 8.77 13.73
CA TRP A 113 -2.19 9.36 12.38
C TRP A 113 -3.48 9.14 11.59
N VAL A 114 -4.27 8.14 11.98
CA VAL A 114 -5.59 7.86 11.40
C VAL A 114 -6.66 8.72 12.10
N ASP A 115 -6.62 8.76 13.43
CA ASP A 115 -7.57 9.51 14.26
C ASP A 115 -6.92 9.80 15.63
N GLU A 116 -6.85 11.06 16.05
CA GLU A 116 -6.28 11.44 17.36
C GLU A 116 -7.09 10.89 18.53
N GLY A 117 -8.37 10.58 18.33
CA GLY A 117 -9.23 9.96 19.32
C GLY A 117 -8.94 8.47 19.54
N TYR A 118 -8.01 7.85 18.81
CA TYR A 118 -7.58 6.48 19.08
C TYR A 118 -6.48 6.48 20.14
N GLU A 119 -6.85 6.05 21.35
CA GLU A 119 -5.98 6.02 22.52
C GLU A 119 -5.59 4.57 22.80
N MET A 120 -4.34 4.23 22.51
CA MET A 120 -3.81 2.89 22.78
C MET A 120 -2.74 2.94 23.87
N LEU A 121 -2.93 2.15 24.92
CA LEU A 121 -1.96 1.93 25.98
C LEU A 121 -1.39 0.52 25.89
N VAL A 122 -0.09 0.39 26.13
CA VAL A 122 0.64 -0.89 26.02
C VAL A 122 1.18 -1.26 27.39
N PHE A 123 0.96 -2.50 27.80
CA PHE A 123 1.44 -3.06 29.05
C PHE A 123 2.05 -4.44 28.81
N THR A 124 3.02 -4.82 29.63
CA THR A 124 3.51 -6.20 29.69
C THR A 124 2.71 -7.02 30.70
N ASP A 125 2.65 -8.34 30.51
CA ASP A 125 2.07 -9.28 31.46
C ASP A 125 2.97 -9.61 32.67
N ASP A 126 4.08 -8.87 32.85
CA ASP A 126 4.89 -8.87 34.07
C ASP A 126 4.10 -8.22 35.22
N PHE A 127 3.20 -9.00 35.78
CA PHE A 127 2.34 -8.61 36.88
C PHE A 127 2.98 -8.84 38.25
N GLY A 128 4.17 -9.44 38.35
CA GLY A 128 4.76 -9.85 39.63
C GLY A 128 3.76 -10.62 40.51
N GLU A 129 3.78 -10.40 41.83
CA GLU A 129 2.67 -10.81 42.70
C GLU A 129 1.39 -10.06 42.29
N SER A 130 0.22 -10.72 42.32
CA SER A 130 -1.07 -10.21 41.80
C SER A 130 -1.56 -8.84 42.32
N ASN A 131 -0.85 -8.24 43.29
CA ASN A 131 -1.07 -6.91 43.86
C ASN A 131 0.01 -5.88 43.46
N SER A 132 0.85 -6.16 42.46
CA SER A 132 1.81 -5.17 41.97
C SER A 132 1.11 -3.90 41.48
N GLU A 133 1.81 -2.78 41.56
CA GLU A 133 1.32 -1.50 41.06
C GLU A 133 0.93 -1.59 39.57
N ASN A 134 1.68 -2.38 38.79
CA ASN A 134 1.37 -2.64 37.38
C ASN A 134 0.03 -3.36 37.22
N ALA A 135 -0.21 -4.46 37.95
CA ALA A 135 -1.46 -5.22 37.87
C ALA A 135 -2.68 -4.35 38.25
N LEU A 136 -2.56 -3.54 39.32
CA LEU A 136 -3.63 -2.62 39.74
C LEU A 136 -3.89 -1.52 38.69
N ASN A 137 -2.84 -1.01 38.05
CA ASN A 137 -2.96 -0.02 36.98
C ASN A 137 -3.65 -0.62 35.75
N VAL A 138 -3.20 -1.78 35.27
CA VAL A 138 -3.81 -2.47 34.12
C VAL A 138 -5.28 -2.75 34.38
N LYS A 139 -5.63 -3.27 35.57
CA LYS A 139 -7.03 -3.50 35.97
C LYS A 139 -7.89 -2.24 35.88
N ARG A 140 -7.37 -1.09 36.34
CA ARG A 140 -8.07 0.20 36.29
C ARG A 140 -8.29 0.68 34.85
N VAL A 141 -7.30 0.47 33.98
CA VAL A 141 -7.41 0.87 32.57
C VAL A 141 -8.39 -0.04 31.82
N LEU A 142 -8.34 -1.36 32.05
CA LEU A 142 -9.22 -2.35 31.43
C LEU A 142 -10.71 -2.09 31.72
N SER A 143 -11.07 -1.50 32.86
CA SER A 143 -12.47 -1.22 33.19
C SER A 143 -13.15 -0.22 32.24
N ASN A 144 -12.36 0.53 31.47
CA ASN A 144 -12.84 1.52 30.52
C ASN A 144 -12.35 1.24 29.07
N ALA A 145 -11.84 0.04 28.80
CA ALA A 145 -11.32 -0.31 27.48
C ALA A 145 -12.44 -0.75 26.53
N ASP A 146 -12.41 -0.24 25.29
CA ASP A 146 -13.30 -0.68 24.22
C ASP A 146 -12.76 -1.93 23.49
N ILE A 147 -11.43 -2.02 23.40
CA ILE A 147 -10.69 -3.12 22.76
C ILE A 147 -9.54 -3.57 23.68
N LEU A 148 -9.42 -4.89 23.85
CA LEU A 148 -8.23 -5.53 24.40
C LEU A 148 -7.54 -6.36 23.32
N VAL A 149 -6.28 -6.05 23.04
CA VAL A 149 -5.41 -6.82 22.15
C VAL A 149 -4.39 -7.55 23.02
N ILE A 150 -4.33 -8.87 22.94
CA ILE A 150 -3.39 -9.70 23.71
C ILE A 150 -2.42 -10.34 22.73
N VAL A 151 -1.11 -10.20 22.98
CA VAL A 151 -0.07 -10.74 22.08
C VAL A 151 1.02 -11.43 22.88
N GLY A 152 1.39 -12.66 22.54
CA GLY A 152 2.52 -13.34 23.20
C GLY A 152 2.29 -13.77 24.66
N VAL A 153 1.06 -13.73 25.19
CA VAL A 153 0.83 -14.05 26.62
C VAL A 153 0.67 -15.55 26.80
N GLU A 154 1.72 -16.21 27.29
CA GLU A 154 1.75 -17.67 27.49
C GLU A 154 1.84 -18.09 28.96
N ASN A 155 2.32 -17.21 29.85
CA ASN A 155 2.49 -17.54 31.27
C ASN A 155 1.13 -17.85 31.93
N GLN A 156 1.05 -18.99 32.62
CA GLN A 156 -0.22 -19.48 33.17
C GLN A 156 -0.79 -18.57 34.28
N GLU A 157 0.06 -17.92 35.08
CA GLU A 157 -0.37 -16.96 36.10
C GLU A 157 -0.96 -15.71 35.43
N SER A 158 -0.28 -15.19 34.40
CA SER A 158 -0.79 -14.10 33.56
C SER A 158 -2.12 -14.44 32.92
N VAL A 159 -2.26 -15.65 32.34
CA VAL A 159 -3.50 -16.12 31.70
C VAL A 159 -4.65 -16.13 32.71
N THR A 160 -4.44 -16.69 33.90
CA THR A 160 -5.46 -16.72 34.97
C THR A 160 -5.81 -15.32 35.46
N TRP A 161 -4.82 -14.43 35.59
CA TRP A 161 -5.05 -13.04 35.95
C TRP A 161 -5.91 -12.32 34.91
N VAL A 162 -5.58 -12.48 33.62
CA VAL A 162 -6.32 -11.87 32.51
C VAL A 162 -7.76 -12.36 32.50
N GLN A 163 -7.99 -13.68 32.53
CA GLN A 163 -9.34 -14.26 32.58
C GLN A 163 -10.20 -13.70 33.73
N SER A 164 -9.56 -13.39 34.87
CA SER A 164 -10.24 -12.85 36.06
C SER A 164 -10.58 -11.36 35.97
N ASN A 165 -10.01 -10.60 35.03
CA ASN A 165 -10.10 -9.13 35.00
C ASN A 165 -10.66 -8.53 33.69
N ILE A 166 -10.98 -9.33 32.67
CA ILE A 166 -11.43 -8.85 31.34
C ILE A 166 -12.96 -8.82 31.11
N GLY A 167 -13.76 -9.23 32.11
CA GLY A 167 -15.19 -9.59 31.91
C GLY A 167 -16.07 -8.54 31.22
N ASN A 168 -15.79 -7.24 31.40
CA ASN A 168 -16.61 -6.15 30.86
C ASN A 168 -16.27 -5.75 29.41
N ILE A 169 -15.19 -6.28 28.83
CA ILE A 169 -14.73 -5.88 27.50
C ILE A 169 -15.47 -6.68 26.42
N ASN A 170 -15.99 -5.99 25.40
CA ASN A 170 -16.77 -6.61 24.33
C ASN A 170 -15.94 -7.04 23.13
N ASN A 171 -14.74 -6.47 22.96
CA ASN A 171 -13.83 -6.75 21.86
C ASN A 171 -12.45 -7.13 22.42
N ILE A 172 -12.17 -8.43 22.45
CA ILE A 172 -10.94 -9.05 22.93
C ILE A 172 -10.40 -9.89 21.78
N ILE A 173 -9.15 -9.64 21.40
CA ILE A 173 -8.48 -10.44 20.38
C ILE A 173 -7.09 -10.86 20.85
N CYS A 174 -6.78 -12.13 20.67
CA CYS A 174 -5.57 -12.79 21.12
C CYS A 174 -4.78 -13.26 19.90
N PHE A 175 -3.50 -12.92 19.87
CA PHE A 175 -2.55 -13.35 18.85
C PHE A 175 -1.37 -14.03 19.53
N GLU A 176 -0.89 -15.14 18.98
CA GLU A 176 0.33 -15.82 19.47
C GLU A 176 0.34 -16.00 21.00
N SER A 177 -0.82 -16.28 21.58
CA SER A 177 -1.03 -16.34 23.04
C SER A 177 -1.60 -17.69 23.44
N SER A 178 -1.63 -17.97 24.75
CA SER A 178 -2.14 -19.21 25.31
C SER A 178 -3.56 -19.53 24.79
N PRO A 179 -3.84 -20.80 24.41
CA PRO A 179 -5.18 -21.23 24.00
C PRO A 179 -6.28 -21.02 25.06
N GLY A 180 -5.90 -20.82 26.33
CA GLY A 180 -6.84 -20.48 27.39
C GLY A 180 -7.41 -19.06 27.28
N LEU A 181 -6.85 -18.19 26.43
CA LEU A 181 -7.36 -16.85 26.18
C LEU A 181 -8.26 -16.85 24.95
N GLU A 182 -9.55 -16.61 25.16
CA GLU A 182 -10.55 -16.68 24.10
C GLU A 182 -10.79 -15.32 23.43
N ASN A 183 -10.95 -15.37 22.11
CA ASN A 183 -11.37 -14.22 21.32
C ASN A 183 -12.85 -13.89 21.60
N LYS A 184 -13.19 -12.61 21.73
CA LYS A 184 -14.57 -12.13 21.93
C LYS A 184 -14.77 -10.88 21.08
N LEU A 185 -15.75 -10.86 20.17
CA LEU A 185 -16.00 -9.70 19.30
C LEU A 185 -17.47 -9.34 19.31
N GLY A 186 -17.78 -8.05 19.50
CA GLY A 186 -19.15 -7.58 19.63
C GLY A 186 -19.91 -8.25 20.78
N GLY A 187 -19.21 -8.62 21.86
CA GLY A 187 -19.80 -9.30 23.01
C GLY A 187 -19.91 -10.83 22.90
N SER A 188 -19.61 -11.42 21.73
CA SER A 188 -19.74 -12.85 21.47
C SER A 188 -18.38 -13.54 21.36
N TYR A 189 -18.22 -14.71 22.00
CA TYR A 189 -17.00 -15.51 21.89
C TYR A 189 -16.83 -16.09 20.48
N VAL A 190 -15.58 -16.13 20.02
CA VAL A 190 -15.17 -16.67 18.73
C VAL A 190 -14.43 -17.97 18.98
N GLU A 191 -15.02 -19.10 18.58
CA GLU A 191 -14.32 -20.40 18.64
C GLU A 191 -13.05 -20.37 17.78
N ASN A 192 -11.93 -20.79 18.37
CA ASN A 192 -10.68 -21.01 17.65
C ASN A 192 -10.81 -22.30 16.82
N GLU A 193 -10.35 -22.29 15.55
CA GLU A 193 -10.39 -23.45 14.65
C GLU A 193 -9.41 -24.58 15.01
N SER A 194 -9.18 -24.84 16.30
CA SER A 194 -8.36 -25.97 16.75
C SER A 194 -9.23 -27.10 17.32
N LYS A 195 -9.31 -28.17 16.52
CA LYS A 195 -9.78 -29.55 16.80
C LYS A 195 -11.27 -29.82 16.62
N GLY A 196 -11.53 -30.75 15.69
CA GLY A 196 -12.83 -31.36 15.51
C GLY A 196 -13.32 -32.04 16.78
N SER A 197 -14.49 -31.60 17.23
CA SER A 197 -15.45 -32.43 17.94
C SER A 197 -16.85 -31.91 17.64
N SER A 198 -17.66 -32.77 17.04
CA SER A 198 -19.11 -32.60 16.96
C SER A 198 -19.74 -32.56 18.36
N PHE A 199 -20.91 -31.91 18.44
CA PHE A 199 -22.02 -32.04 19.42
C PHE A 199 -22.31 -30.83 20.35
N TRP A 200 -23.42 -30.14 19.99
CA TRP A 200 -24.39 -29.30 20.72
C TRP A 200 -23.99 -27.93 21.31
N GLY A 201 -24.42 -26.89 20.58
CA GLY A 201 -24.54 -25.52 21.07
C GLY A 201 -24.41 -24.45 19.99
N GLN A 202 -25.11 -24.58 18.85
CA GLN A 202 -25.00 -23.62 17.74
C GLN A 202 -25.61 -22.25 18.12
N LEU A 203 -24.82 -21.40 18.76
CA LEU A 203 -25.08 -19.98 18.81
C LEU A 203 -24.84 -19.44 17.39
N LYS A 204 -25.90 -18.95 16.73
CA LYS A 204 -25.82 -18.37 15.38
C LYS A 204 -24.87 -17.17 15.40
N LYS A 205 -23.60 -17.39 15.06
CA LYS A 205 -22.63 -16.31 14.80
C LYS A 205 -23.15 -15.46 13.65
N SER A 206 -23.05 -14.14 13.77
CA SER A 206 -23.38 -13.26 12.65
C SER A 206 -22.35 -13.46 11.53
N ASN A 207 -22.79 -13.41 10.26
CA ASN A 207 -21.87 -13.48 9.10
C ASN A 207 -20.77 -12.40 9.19
N GLN A 208 -21.07 -11.26 9.81
CA GLN A 208 -20.14 -10.15 10.02
C GLN A 208 -18.98 -10.53 10.94
N THR A 209 -19.22 -11.21 12.06
CA THR A 209 -18.14 -11.59 12.99
C THR A 209 -17.19 -12.59 12.35
N VAL A 210 -17.72 -13.55 11.58
CA VAL A 210 -16.88 -14.52 10.83
C VAL A 210 -16.00 -13.80 9.81
N GLU A 211 -16.55 -12.82 9.07
CA GLU A 211 -15.80 -12.05 8.10
C GLU A 211 -14.70 -11.18 8.73
N VAL A 212 -14.99 -10.56 9.88
CA VAL A 212 -14.00 -9.77 10.62
C VAL A 212 -12.85 -10.65 11.10
N VAL A 213 -13.14 -11.79 11.74
CA VAL A 213 -12.12 -12.71 12.25
C VAL A 213 -11.22 -13.20 11.12
N ARG A 214 -11.82 -13.61 9.99
CA ARG A 214 -11.06 -14.04 8.81
C ARG A 214 -10.15 -12.92 8.30
N THR A 215 -10.69 -11.70 8.14
CA THR A 215 -9.94 -10.55 7.63
C THR A 215 -8.76 -10.18 8.55
N VAL A 216 -8.99 -10.19 9.86
CA VAL A 216 -7.97 -9.89 10.87
C VAL A 216 -6.91 -10.99 10.93
N SER A 217 -7.31 -12.26 10.86
CA SER A 217 -6.37 -13.39 10.86
C SER A 217 -5.49 -13.38 9.61
N GLU A 218 -6.10 -13.22 8.42
CA GLU A 218 -5.36 -13.12 7.15
C GLU A 218 -4.35 -11.96 7.16
N ALA A 219 -4.70 -10.81 7.75
CA ALA A 219 -3.80 -9.68 7.87
C ALA A 219 -2.67 -9.93 8.89
N TRP A 220 -2.97 -10.54 10.03
CA TRP A 220 -1.97 -10.85 11.06
C TRP A 220 -0.86 -11.77 10.53
N GLU A 221 -1.22 -12.79 9.75
CA GLU A 221 -0.30 -13.75 9.14
C GLU A 221 0.64 -13.14 8.09
N ARG A 222 0.42 -11.89 7.65
CA ARG A 222 1.35 -11.18 6.75
C ARG A 222 2.54 -10.57 7.49
N HIS A 223 2.56 -10.62 8.82
CA HIS A 223 3.70 -10.23 9.66
C HIS A 223 4.33 -8.89 9.27
N ASN A 224 3.51 -7.83 9.24
CA ASN A 224 3.98 -6.47 9.02
C ASN A 224 3.24 -5.46 9.91
N SER A 225 3.90 -4.33 10.18
CA SER A 225 3.40 -3.28 11.07
C SER A 225 2.10 -2.62 10.59
N ASP A 226 1.92 -2.50 9.27
CA ASP A 226 0.72 -1.87 8.72
C ASP A 226 -0.51 -2.75 8.92
N ASP A 227 -0.33 -4.07 8.86
CA ASP A 227 -1.39 -5.03 9.11
C ASP A 227 -1.79 -5.13 10.58
N ILE A 228 -0.85 -5.02 11.52
CA ILE A 228 -1.18 -4.91 12.94
C ILE A 228 -2.13 -3.74 13.18
N ARG A 229 -1.81 -2.57 12.62
CA ARG A 229 -2.68 -1.39 12.67
C ARG A 229 -4.02 -1.66 11.98
N PHE A 230 -3.99 -2.26 10.79
CA PHE A 230 -5.20 -2.60 10.04
C PHE A 230 -6.15 -3.51 10.82
N CYS A 231 -5.63 -4.55 11.50
CA CYS A 231 -6.42 -5.45 12.34
C CYS A 231 -7.24 -4.67 13.38
N ILE A 232 -6.61 -3.72 14.07
CA ILE A 232 -7.27 -2.87 15.06
C ILE A 232 -8.34 -1.99 14.40
N LEU A 233 -8.02 -1.35 13.26
CA LEU A 233 -8.97 -0.50 12.54
C LEU A 233 -10.20 -1.27 12.04
N VAL A 234 -10.03 -2.54 11.64
CA VAL A 234 -11.15 -3.40 11.22
C VAL A 234 -12.10 -3.66 12.40
N ILE A 235 -11.56 -3.93 13.59
CA ILE A 235 -12.36 -4.14 14.81
C ILE A 235 -13.12 -2.87 15.18
N ILE A 236 -12.44 -1.71 15.17
CA ILE A 236 -13.08 -0.40 15.41
C ILE A 236 -14.23 -0.19 14.43
N ASN A 237 -13.99 -0.39 13.13
CA ASN A 237 -14.98 -0.19 12.06
C ASN A 237 -16.19 -1.13 12.16
N ALA A 238 -15.99 -2.33 12.68
CA ALA A 238 -17.02 -3.35 12.78
C ALA A 238 -17.90 -3.18 14.02
N TYR A 239 -17.31 -2.78 15.16
CA TYR A 239 -17.98 -2.88 16.47
C TYR A 239 -18.05 -1.59 17.28
N ILE A 240 -17.33 -0.54 16.89
CA ILE A 240 -17.28 0.72 17.65
C ILE A 240 -17.85 1.86 16.81
N ARG A 241 -17.15 2.27 15.75
CA ARG A 241 -17.58 3.35 14.86
C ARG A 241 -16.95 3.22 13.47
N PRO A 242 -17.60 3.72 12.40
CA PRO A 242 -17.04 3.68 11.06
C PRO A 242 -15.65 4.32 10.97
N VAL A 243 -14.72 3.66 10.29
CA VAL A 243 -13.37 4.19 10.04
C VAL A 243 -13.28 4.68 8.59
N PRO A 244 -13.06 5.98 8.33
CA PRO A 244 -13.12 6.54 6.97
C PRO A 244 -12.21 5.85 5.95
N ILE A 245 -10.97 5.50 6.33
CA ILE A 245 -10.02 4.83 5.43
C ILE A 245 -10.47 3.42 5.02
N LEU A 246 -11.39 2.81 5.78
CA LEU A 246 -11.94 1.47 5.52
C LEU A 246 -13.27 1.49 4.76
N LYS A 247 -13.78 2.67 4.36
CA LYS A 247 -15.05 2.81 3.64
C LYS A 247 -15.12 1.94 2.37
N ASN A 248 -13.99 1.76 1.70
CA ASN A 248 -13.87 1.01 0.45
C ASN A 248 -13.96 -0.51 0.61
N LEU A 249 -13.87 -1.05 1.83
CA LEU A 249 -14.13 -2.48 2.09
C LEU A 249 -15.58 -2.88 1.78
N ARG A 250 -16.51 -1.92 1.71
CA ARG A 250 -17.97 -2.17 1.63
C ARG A 250 -18.56 -2.06 0.22
N SER A 251 -17.78 -1.75 -0.81
CA SER A 251 -18.31 -1.43 -2.15
C SER A 251 -18.56 -2.68 -3.03
N LYS A 252 -19.63 -3.44 -2.77
CA LYS A 252 -20.10 -4.48 -3.71
C LYS A 252 -21.63 -4.49 -3.78
N GLY A 253 -22.19 -4.13 -4.93
CA GLY A 253 -23.65 -4.15 -5.16
C GLY A 253 -24.02 -4.26 -6.65
N PHE A 254 -25.30 -4.57 -6.93
CA PHE A 254 -25.84 -4.71 -8.30
C PHE A 254 -25.67 -3.46 -9.19
N SER A 255 -25.60 -2.27 -8.59
CA SER A 255 -25.36 -1.00 -9.28
C SER A 255 -24.00 -0.94 -9.98
N THR A 256 -22.97 -1.56 -9.40
CA THR A 256 -21.63 -1.68 -9.96
C THR A 256 -21.63 -2.45 -11.28
N LEU A 257 -22.25 -3.62 -11.31
CA LEU A 257 -22.29 -4.48 -12.49
C LEU A 257 -23.03 -3.81 -13.66
N ASN A 258 -24.13 -3.11 -13.36
CA ASN A 258 -24.87 -2.34 -14.35
C ASN A 258 -24.05 -1.16 -14.92
N CYS A 259 -23.26 -0.47 -14.09
CA CYS A 259 -22.36 0.58 -14.56
C CYS A 259 -21.29 0.02 -15.52
N MET A 260 -20.62 -1.06 -15.09
CA MET A 260 -19.56 -1.72 -15.86
C MET A 260 -20.10 -2.18 -17.22
N ALA A 261 -21.21 -2.92 -17.24
CA ALA A 261 -21.80 -3.43 -18.47
C ALA A 261 -22.23 -2.32 -19.44
N LYS A 262 -22.86 -1.25 -18.95
CA LYS A 262 -23.34 -0.16 -19.80
C LYS A 262 -22.25 0.76 -20.34
N LYS A 263 -21.24 1.07 -19.53
CA LYS A 263 -20.24 2.10 -19.87
C LYS A 263 -18.91 1.52 -20.37
N CYS A 264 -18.60 0.28 -20.04
CA CYS A 264 -17.30 -0.35 -20.28
C CYS A 264 -17.40 -1.73 -20.96
N GLY A 265 -18.54 -2.07 -21.55
CA GLY A 265 -18.81 -3.40 -22.11
C GLY A 265 -17.75 -3.90 -23.09
N SER A 266 -17.22 -3.04 -23.96
CA SER A 266 -16.17 -3.43 -24.91
C SER A 266 -14.83 -3.69 -24.22
N GLN A 267 -14.43 -2.87 -23.25
CA GLN A 267 -13.20 -3.10 -22.48
C GLN A 267 -13.30 -4.35 -21.63
N ILE A 268 -14.48 -4.64 -21.06
CA ILE A 268 -14.75 -5.89 -20.34
C ILE A 268 -14.59 -7.08 -21.28
N LEU A 269 -15.24 -7.05 -22.45
CA LEU A 269 -15.14 -8.14 -23.42
C LEU A 269 -13.68 -8.36 -23.85
N ASN A 270 -12.97 -7.30 -24.20
CA ASN A 270 -11.56 -7.38 -24.59
C ASN A 270 -10.67 -7.95 -23.48
N CYS A 271 -10.91 -7.56 -22.23
CA CYS A 271 -10.22 -8.14 -21.08
C CYS A 271 -10.54 -9.63 -20.90
N LEU A 272 -11.80 -10.04 -21.05
CA LEU A 272 -12.19 -11.45 -20.95
C LEU A 272 -11.63 -12.30 -22.09
N LEU A 273 -11.33 -11.71 -23.25
CA LEU A 273 -10.67 -12.40 -24.36
C LEU A 273 -9.14 -12.44 -24.20
N ASP A 274 -8.54 -11.50 -23.48
CA ASP A 274 -7.12 -11.48 -23.16
C ASP A 274 -6.78 -12.46 -22.01
N PRO A 275 -5.91 -13.48 -22.22
CA PRO A 275 -5.57 -14.45 -21.18
C PRO A 275 -4.94 -13.81 -19.94
N ASN A 276 -4.08 -12.81 -20.11
CA ASN A 276 -3.42 -12.14 -18.99
C ASN A 276 -4.42 -11.32 -18.18
N CYS A 277 -5.29 -10.54 -18.83
CA CYS A 277 -6.31 -9.77 -18.14
C CYS A 277 -7.28 -10.68 -17.35
N ARG A 278 -7.70 -11.83 -17.91
CA ARG A 278 -8.49 -12.81 -17.14
C ARG A 278 -7.76 -13.32 -15.90
N LYS A 279 -6.48 -13.69 -16.04
CA LYS A 279 -5.66 -14.13 -14.90
C LYS A 279 -5.53 -13.02 -13.85
N ALA A 280 -5.35 -11.78 -14.28
CA ALA A 280 -5.31 -10.62 -13.38
C ALA A 280 -6.62 -10.49 -12.60
N LEU A 281 -7.78 -10.52 -13.27
CA LEU A 281 -9.08 -10.41 -12.61
C LEU A 281 -9.35 -11.58 -11.65
N GLN A 282 -8.99 -12.80 -12.03
CA GLN A 282 -9.11 -13.97 -11.17
C GLN A 282 -8.22 -13.85 -9.93
N CYS A 283 -6.98 -13.42 -10.11
CA CYS A 283 -6.02 -13.19 -9.03
C CYS A 283 -6.52 -12.10 -8.06
N LEU A 284 -6.94 -10.95 -8.59
CA LEU A 284 -7.46 -9.82 -7.80
C LEU A 284 -8.72 -10.19 -7.01
N ASN A 285 -9.60 -11.03 -7.55
CA ASN A 285 -10.79 -11.51 -6.83
C ASN A 285 -10.46 -12.38 -5.62
N ASN A 286 -9.26 -12.98 -5.58
CA ASN A 286 -8.79 -13.77 -4.46
C ASN A 286 -7.97 -12.95 -3.45
N CYS A 287 -7.61 -11.71 -3.78
CA CYS A 287 -6.96 -10.80 -2.84
C CYS A 287 -8.00 -10.17 -1.90
N SER A 288 -7.60 -9.95 -0.64
CA SER A 288 -8.33 -9.02 0.22
C SER A 288 -8.26 -7.60 -0.38
N PRO A 289 -9.34 -6.80 -0.39
CA PRO A 289 -9.34 -5.47 -1.03
C PRO A 289 -8.31 -4.49 -0.46
N VAL A 290 -7.84 -4.74 0.76
CA VAL A 290 -6.82 -3.94 1.45
C VAL A 290 -5.40 -4.52 1.35
N ASP A 291 -5.25 -5.72 0.78
CA ASP A 291 -3.95 -6.36 0.58
C ASP A 291 -3.23 -5.72 -0.62
N GLN A 292 -2.54 -4.61 -0.38
CA GLN A 292 -1.86 -3.88 -1.46
C GLN A 292 -0.78 -4.75 -2.14
N VAL A 293 -0.11 -5.62 -1.38
CA VAL A 293 0.93 -6.53 -1.91
C VAL A 293 0.31 -7.53 -2.88
N CYS A 294 -0.76 -8.22 -2.47
CA CYS A 294 -1.47 -9.17 -3.33
C CYS A 294 -2.00 -8.48 -4.58
N ASN A 295 -2.70 -7.35 -4.41
CA ASN A 295 -3.31 -6.62 -5.52
C ASN A 295 -2.26 -6.16 -6.54
N TYR A 296 -1.20 -5.50 -6.08
CA TYR A 296 -0.15 -5.00 -6.96
C TYR A 296 0.62 -6.15 -7.62
N ARG A 297 0.90 -7.24 -6.90
CA ARG A 297 1.56 -8.42 -7.46
C ARG A 297 0.74 -9.09 -8.55
N CYS A 298 -0.58 -9.19 -8.40
CA CYS A 298 -1.47 -9.68 -9.46
C CYS A 298 -1.36 -8.80 -10.71
N ILE A 299 -1.46 -7.47 -10.55
CA ILE A 299 -1.39 -6.52 -11.67
C ILE A 299 -0.02 -6.60 -12.35
N ALA A 300 1.08 -6.52 -11.59
CA ALA A 300 2.43 -6.52 -12.13
C ALA A 300 2.82 -7.86 -12.78
N SER A 301 2.21 -8.98 -12.37
CA SER A 301 2.40 -10.29 -13.00
C SER A 301 1.70 -10.41 -14.36
N TYR A 302 0.54 -9.75 -14.51
CA TYR A 302 -0.37 -9.95 -15.63
C TYR A 302 -0.68 -8.67 -16.43
N GLU A 303 0.10 -7.61 -16.24
CA GLU A 303 -0.07 -6.34 -16.93
C GLU A 303 -0.16 -6.54 -18.46
N SER A 304 -1.25 -6.01 -19.03
CA SER A 304 -1.53 -6.03 -20.45
C SER A 304 -2.30 -4.76 -20.86
N PRO A 305 -2.24 -4.35 -22.14
CA PRO A 305 -3.03 -3.20 -22.62
C PRO A 305 -4.54 -3.37 -22.40
N SER A 306 -5.05 -4.61 -22.44
CA SER A 306 -6.46 -4.91 -22.16
C SER A 306 -6.82 -4.69 -20.70
N LEU A 307 -5.94 -5.05 -19.77
CA LEU A 307 -6.10 -4.78 -18.34
C LEU A 307 -6.08 -3.27 -18.06
N GLU A 308 -5.11 -2.56 -18.63
CA GLU A 308 -5.02 -1.11 -18.50
C GLU A 308 -6.29 -0.41 -19.01
N ALA A 309 -6.77 -0.77 -20.20
CA ALA A 309 -7.99 -0.20 -20.78
C ALA A 309 -9.25 -0.52 -19.95
N PHE A 310 -9.34 -1.75 -19.42
CA PHE A 310 -10.41 -2.15 -18.50
C PHE A 310 -10.41 -1.30 -17.24
N SER A 311 -9.28 -1.24 -16.52
CA SER A 311 -9.13 -0.47 -15.28
C SER A 311 -9.38 1.02 -15.51
N LEU A 312 -8.86 1.57 -16.61
CA LEU A 312 -9.10 2.96 -17.00
C LEU A 312 -10.58 3.26 -17.21
N CYS A 313 -11.32 2.36 -17.84
CA CYS A 313 -12.74 2.58 -18.06
C CYS A 313 -13.54 2.47 -16.75
N VAL A 314 -13.34 1.37 -16.01
CA VAL A 314 -14.15 0.99 -14.85
C VAL A 314 -13.87 1.89 -13.66
N LEU A 315 -12.59 2.12 -13.34
CA LEU A 315 -12.15 2.85 -12.16
C LEU A 315 -12.01 4.34 -12.49
N GLN A 316 -11.17 4.67 -13.46
CA GLN A 316 -10.75 6.06 -13.66
C GLN A 316 -11.77 6.94 -14.37
N LYS A 317 -12.40 6.46 -15.44
CA LYS A 317 -13.34 7.26 -16.24
C LYS A 317 -14.75 7.27 -15.66
N ASN A 318 -15.20 6.14 -15.13
CA ASN A 318 -16.59 5.97 -14.69
C ASN A 318 -16.77 5.73 -13.21
N ASN A 319 -15.70 5.41 -12.48
CA ASN A 319 -15.70 5.04 -11.07
C ASN A 319 -16.89 4.15 -10.70
N CYS A 320 -17.09 3.06 -11.43
CA CYS A 320 -18.24 2.17 -11.26
C CYS A 320 -18.27 1.47 -9.89
N LEU A 321 -17.16 1.49 -9.16
CA LEU A 321 -17.04 0.98 -7.78
C LEU A 321 -17.33 2.06 -6.73
N GLY A 322 -17.43 3.33 -7.11
CA GLY A 322 -17.68 4.43 -6.17
C GLY A 322 -16.56 4.62 -5.14
N LEU A 323 -15.33 4.23 -5.51
CA LEU A 323 -14.17 4.27 -4.63
C LEU A 323 -13.61 5.69 -4.55
N ASP A 324 -13.12 6.05 -3.38
CA ASP A 324 -12.40 7.30 -3.16
C ASP A 324 -11.38 7.12 -2.04
N ALA A 325 -10.22 7.75 -2.20
CA ALA A 325 -9.14 7.71 -1.24
C ALA A 325 -8.32 9.01 -1.33
N LYS A 326 -7.89 9.53 -0.18
CA LYS A 326 -7.11 10.76 -0.09
C LYS A 326 -5.66 10.44 0.23
N ILE A 327 -4.74 11.28 -0.23
CA ILE A 327 -3.34 11.19 0.18
C ILE A 327 -3.28 11.43 1.70
N PRO A 328 -2.68 10.53 2.49
CA PRO A 328 -2.51 10.75 3.92
C PRO A 328 -1.65 12.00 4.18
N GLU A 329 -2.13 12.87 5.07
CA GLU A 329 -1.41 14.09 5.49
C GLU A 329 -0.48 13.83 6.69
N ARG A 330 -0.65 12.68 7.36
CA ARG A 330 0.11 12.29 8.54
C ARG A 330 0.87 10.97 8.32
N PRO A 331 2.08 10.83 8.89
CA PRO A 331 2.82 11.88 9.61
C PRO A 331 3.32 12.97 8.66
N TYR A 332 3.41 14.21 9.16
CA TYR A 332 4.07 15.29 8.41
C TYR A 332 5.57 15.14 8.55
N ILE A 333 6.27 14.99 7.42
CA ILE A 333 7.72 14.84 7.38
C ILE A 333 8.35 16.14 6.92
N PRO A 334 9.15 16.83 7.75
CA PRO A 334 9.88 18.00 7.30
C PRO A 334 11.00 17.58 6.33
N PRO A 335 11.21 18.29 5.20
CA PRO A 335 12.36 18.06 4.34
C PRO A 335 13.66 18.45 5.04
N ILE A 336 14.81 17.98 4.54
CA ILE A 336 16.11 18.53 4.96
C ILE A 336 16.16 20.05 4.75
N ALA A 337 16.68 20.75 5.75
CA ALA A 337 16.78 22.22 5.69
C ALA A 337 18.00 22.68 4.90
N LYS A 338 19.10 21.93 4.98
CA LYS A 338 20.39 22.28 4.39
C LYS A 338 21.01 21.12 3.62
N PHE A 339 21.81 21.45 2.63
CA PHE A 339 22.64 20.52 1.89
C PHE A 339 23.98 21.19 1.58
N ARG A 340 25.09 20.54 1.95
CA ARG A 340 26.46 21.10 1.84
C ARG A 340 26.63 22.45 2.54
N GLY A 341 26.03 22.57 3.74
CA GLY A 341 26.10 23.77 4.58
C GLY A 341 25.15 24.92 4.20
N GLU A 342 24.61 24.89 2.99
CA GLU A 342 23.72 25.93 2.43
C GLU A 342 22.24 25.56 2.59
N ASP A 343 21.37 26.57 2.62
CA ASP A 343 19.92 26.36 2.65
C ASP A 343 19.43 25.65 1.39
N LEU A 344 18.54 24.66 1.57
CA LEU A 344 18.05 23.85 0.47
C LEU A 344 17.21 24.70 -0.49
N ARG A 345 17.61 24.75 -1.76
CA ARG A 345 16.86 25.36 -2.87
C ARG A 345 16.24 24.28 -3.74
N HIS A 346 15.22 24.63 -4.52
CA HIS A 346 14.53 23.65 -5.37
C HIS A 346 15.45 22.98 -6.39
N GLU A 347 16.39 23.73 -6.98
CA GLU A 347 17.35 23.21 -7.94
C GLU A 347 18.29 22.19 -7.31
N VAL A 348 18.74 22.46 -6.08
CA VAL A 348 19.60 21.55 -5.30
C VAL A 348 18.81 20.30 -4.89
N ALA A 349 17.57 20.46 -4.44
CA ALA A 349 16.71 19.33 -4.07
C ALA A 349 16.44 18.39 -5.26
N GLU A 350 16.19 18.95 -6.46
CA GLU A 350 16.10 18.15 -7.68
C GLU A 350 17.43 17.45 -7.99
N ASP A 351 18.57 18.11 -7.81
CA ASP A 351 19.89 17.51 -8.05
C ASP A 351 20.22 16.39 -7.06
N VAL A 352 19.74 16.46 -5.80
CA VAL A 352 19.81 15.34 -4.84
C VAL A 352 19.04 14.13 -5.38
N PHE A 353 17.87 14.34 -5.99
CA PHE A 353 17.15 13.25 -6.66
C PHE A 353 17.88 12.75 -7.91
N VAL A 354 18.43 13.63 -8.75
CA VAL A 354 19.27 13.22 -9.91
C VAL A 354 20.45 12.38 -9.45
N GLY A 355 20.98 12.62 -8.25
CA GLY A 355 21.92 11.73 -7.57
C GLY A 355 23.14 11.43 -8.43
N TRP A 356 23.33 10.15 -8.77
CA TRP A 356 24.47 9.65 -9.52
C TRP A 356 24.25 9.52 -11.03
N LEU A 357 23.11 9.98 -11.54
CA LEU A 357 22.80 9.88 -12.97
C LEU A 357 23.82 10.68 -13.78
N GLY A 358 24.39 10.06 -14.81
CA GLY A 358 25.52 10.60 -15.60
C GLY A 358 26.87 9.99 -15.24
N GLY A 359 27.06 9.57 -13.99
CA GLY A 359 28.23 8.77 -13.57
C GLY A 359 27.96 7.28 -13.63
N LEU A 360 26.80 6.83 -13.13
CA LEU A 360 26.46 5.40 -13.00
C LEU A 360 25.39 4.93 -13.99
N GLY A 361 24.76 5.82 -14.76
CA GLY A 361 23.65 5.48 -15.65
C GLY A 361 22.28 5.36 -14.97
N TRP A 362 22.24 5.49 -13.64
CA TRP A 362 21.04 5.64 -12.82
C TRP A 362 21.28 6.69 -11.73
N SER A 363 20.21 7.19 -11.13
CA SER A 363 20.30 8.18 -10.03
C SER A 363 20.64 7.47 -8.73
N TRP A 364 19.89 6.41 -8.44
CA TRP A 364 19.89 5.70 -7.19
C TRP A 364 19.47 4.24 -7.39
N ARG A 365 20.03 3.34 -6.58
CA ARG A 365 19.51 1.97 -6.39
C ARG A 365 18.79 1.90 -5.05
N VAL A 366 17.64 1.24 -5.02
CA VAL A 366 16.90 1.04 -3.77
C VAL A 366 17.59 -0.05 -2.96
N VAL A 367 17.89 0.27 -1.71
CA VAL A 367 18.50 -0.62 -0.71
C VAL A 367 17.39 -1.38 0.01
N ALA A 368 16.39 -0.64 0.48
CA ALA A 368 15.25 -1.14 1.21
C ALA A 368 14.11 -0.13 1.15
N GLY A 369 12.87 -0.55 1.43
CA GLY A 369 11.80 0.40 1.69
C GLY A 369 10.73 -0.15 2.62
N GLN A 370 9.85 0.74 3.06
CA GLN A 370 8.89 0.44 4.12
C GLN A 370 7.63 -0.24 3.59
N ASN A 371 7.20 0.06 2.37
CA ASN A 371 5.97 -0.51 1.82
C ASN A 371 6.30 -1.69 0.89
N PRO A 372 6.06 -2.94 1.31
CA PRO A 372 6.45 -4.11 0.51
C PRO A 372 5.69 -4.21 -0.82
N ALA A 373 4.55 -3.53 -0.98
CA ALA A 373 3.81 -3.54 -2.24
C ALA A 373 4.51 -2.73 -3.34
N TYR A 374 5.30 -1.72 -2.98
CA TYR A 374 5.87 -0.73 -3.91
C TYR A 374 7.41 -0.64 -3.83
N ASP A 375 8.00 -1.07 -2.72
CA ASP A 375 9.43 -0.87 -2.43
C ASP A 375 10.25 -2.16 -2.36
N GLN A 376 9.60 -3.34 -2.43
CA GLN A 376 10.29 -4.63 -2.31
C GLN A 376 10.27 -5.41 -3.62
N PHE A 377 11.05 -4.93 -4.59
CA PHE A 377 11.24 -5.61 -5.87
C PHE A 377 12.71 -6.00 -6.04
N PRO A 378 13.02 -7.21 -6.54
CA PRO A 378 14.37 -7.52 -6.99
C PRO A 378 14.85 -6.46 -7.97
N CYS A 379 16.10 -6.02 -7.81
CA CYS A 379 16.76 -5.05 -8.68
C CYS A 379 15.92 -3.81 -9.00
N GLN A 380 15.99 -2.80 -8.14
CA GLN A 380 15.20 -1.58 -8.28
C GLN A 380 16.10 -0.35 -8.44
N TYR A 381 15.92 0.34 -9.56
CA TYR A 381 16.63 1.55 -9.96
C TYR A 381 15.67 2.73 -10.01
N GLN A 382 16.19 3.92 -9.72
CA GLN A 382 15.47 5.17 -9.84
C GLN A 382 16.17 6.10 -10.83
N LEU A 383 15.41 6.62 -11.79
CA LEU A 383 15.88 7.62 -12.75
C LEU A 383 15.16 8.94 -12.49
N PHE A 384 15.91 9.99 -12.18
CA PHE A 384 15.44 11.35 -12.01
C PHE A 384 16.18 12.24 -13.00
N TYR A 385 15.44 12.95 -13.84
CA TYR A 385 16.05 13.77 -14.88
C TYR A 385 15.15 14.91 -15.33
N ARG A 386 15.77 15.94 -15.90
CA ARG A 386 15.05 17.08 -16.47
C ARG A 386 14.77 16.80 -17.94
N GLY A 387 13.51 16.98 -18.35
CA GLY A 387 13.12 16.81 -19.75
C GLY A 387 13.42 18.06 -20.58
N LYS A 388 13.22 17.96 -21.90
CA LYS A 388 13.47 19.05 -22.86
C LYS A 388 12.67 20.33 -22.58
N ALA A 389 11.44 20.19 -22.05
CA ALA A 389 10.59 21.33 -21.77
C ALA A 389 11.06 22.05 -20.50
N LYS A 390 11.07 23.38 -20.53
CA LYS A 390 11.47 24.21 -19.38
C LYS A 390 10.61 23.84 -18.16
N GLY A 391 11.28 23.53 -17.05
CA GLY A 391 10.63 23.13 -15.79
C GLY A 391 10.03 21.73 -15.79
N SER A 392 10.35 20.88 -16.79
CA SER A 392 9.96 19.48 -16.77
C SER A 392 10.96 18.63 -15.99
N PHE A 393 10.46 17.90 -15.00
CA PHE A 393 11.24 16.95 -14.21
C PHE A 393 10.47 15.62 -14.16
N TRP A 394 11.20 14.52 -14.32
CA TRP A 394 10.66 13.18 -14.49
C TRP A 394 11.28 12.23 -13.49
N TYR A 395 10.47 11.31 -13.00
CA TYR A 395 10.89 10.18 -12.19
C TYR A 395 10.47 8.90 -12.91
N GLU A 396 11.40 7.97 -13.10
CA GLU A 396 11.12 6.66 -13.66
C GLU A 396 11.73 5.56 -12.78
N PRO A 397 10.93 4.87 -11.96
CA PRO A 397 11.37 3.64 -11.32
C PRO A 397 11.45 2.53 -12.37
N VAL A 398 12.54 1.78 -12.32
CA VAL A 398 12.78 0.58 -13.14
C VAL A 398 13.05 -0.57 -12.17
N PHE A 399 12.20 -1.59 -12.18
CA PHE A 399 12.23 -2.65 -11.18
C PHE A 399 11.88 -4.00 -11.78
N GLN A 400 12.43 -5.07 -11.20
CA GLN A 400 12.15 -6.43 -11.64
C GLN A 400 11.01 -7.03 -10.81
N VAL A 401 10.11 -7.74 -11.47
CA VAL A 401 8.99 -8.43 -10.83
C VAL A 401 9.16 -9.92 -11.05
N LYS A 402 9.14 -10.69 -9.96
CA LYS A 402 8.94 -12.14 -10.01
C LYS A 402 7.44 -12.41 -10.14
N THR A 403 7.00 -12.74 -11.35
CA THR A 403 5.58 -13.02 -11.61
C THR A 403 5.08 -14.20 -10.79
N LEU A 404 3.77 -14.36 -10.68
CA LEU A 404 3.16 -15.51 -10.02
C LEU A 404 3.52 -16.86 -10.69
N GLU A 405 3.88 -16.84 -11.98
CA GLU A 405 4.47 -17.99 -12.69
C GLU A 405 5.99 -18.15 -12.50
N GLY A 406 6.60 -17.34 -11.64
CA GLY A 406 8.04 -17.42 -11.33
C GLY A 406 8.97 -16.81 -12.38
N LYS A 407 8.46 -16.11 -13.39
CA LYS A 407 9.28 -15.42 -14.40
C LYS A 407 9.76 -14.08 -13.87
N MET A 408 10.99 -13.69 -14.21
CA MET A 408 11.49 -12.34 -13.93
C MET A 408 11.19 -11.42 -15.11
N VAL A 409 10.49 -10.31 -14.86
CA VAL A 409 10.14 -9.31 -15.88
C VAL A 409 10.49 -7.91 -15.42
N TRP A 410 11.04 -7.09 -16.31
CA TRP A 410 11.30 -5.68 -16.02
C TRP A 410 10.04 -4.85 -16.18
N ARG A 411 9.80 -3.96 -15.21
CA ARG A 411 8.75 -2.95 -15.22
C ARG A 411 9.37 -1.57 -15.12
N ARG A 412 8.72 -0.63 -15.78
CA ARG A 412 9.14 0.78 -15.82
C ARG A 412 7.90 1.65 -15.79
N ARG A 413 7.92 2.69 -14.97
CA ARG A 413 6.84 3.68 -14.86
C ARG A 413 7.40 5.06 -15.12
N LYS A 414 6.55 5.98 -15.58
CA LYS A 414 6.95 7.34 -15.88
C LYS A 414 6.08 8.36 -15.15
N TYR A 415 6.64 8.92 -14.09
CA TYR A 415 6.01 9.90 -13.25
C TYR A 415 6.40 11.30 -13.70
N ARG A 416 5.40 12.17 -13.79
CA ARG A 416 5.66 13.61 -13.85
C ARG A 416 5.92 14.13 -12.44
N VAL A 417 7.00 14.88 -12.28
CA VAL A 417 7.35 15.51 -11.01
C VAL A 417 7.09 17.00 -11.06
N LYS A 418 6.52 17.55 -9.99
CA LYS A 418 6.38 18.99 -9.76
C LYS A 418 6.95 19.34 -8.39
N ARG A 419 7.59 20.50 -8.28
CA ARG A 419 8.04 21.06 -7.01
C ARG A 419 6.84 21.30 -6.08
N GLY A 420 7.00 20.97 -4.81
CA GLY A 420 6.16 21.46 -3.73
C GLY A 420 6.48 22.92 -3.39
N LYS A 421 5.77 23.48 -2.41
CA LYS A 421 6.00 24.87 -1.97
C LYS A 421 7.33 25.03 -1.22
N VAL A 422 7.74 23.99 -0.48
CA VAL A 422 8.96 23.98 0.32
C VAL A 422 10.03 23.20 -0.46
N PRO A 423 11.26 23.71 -0.63
CA PRO A 423 12.37 22.92 -1.18
C PRO A 423 12.51 21.57 -0.48
N GLY A 424 12.80 20.52 -1.25
CA GLY A 424 12.83 19.14 -0.75
C GLY A 424 11.48 18.43 -0.72
N THR A 425 10.38 19.11 -1.08
CA THR A 425 9.05 18.50 -1.24
C THR A 425 8.57 18.52 -2.69
N PHE A 426 7.80 17.50 -3.10
CA PHE A 426 7.42 17.28 -4.49
C PHE A 426 6.07 16.57 -4.63
N TYR A 427 5.39 16.82 -5.76
CA TYR A 427 4.19 16.11 -6.18
C TYR A 427 4.49 15.24 -7.39
N PHE A 428 4.30 13.93 -7.26
CA PHE A 428 4.47 12.97 -8.34
C PHE A 428 3.09 12.54 -8.85
N SER A 429 2.96 12.32 -10.15
CA SER A 429 1.71 11.85 -10.77
C SER A 429 2.00 10.91 -11.92
N VAL A 430 1.27 9.79 -11.95
CA VAL A 430 1.38 8.75 -12.99
C VAL A 430 -0.01 8.21 -13.33
N LEU A 431 -0.20 7.82 -14.59
CA LEU A 431 -1.25 6.89 -14.96
C LEU A 431 -0.61 5.51 -15.04
N ASP A 432 -0.87 4.66 -14.05
CA ASP A 432 -0.33 3.31 -13.99
C ASP A 432 -1.46 2.28 -14.05
N ASN A 433 -1.35 1.31 -14.95
CA ASN A 433 -2.34 0.24 -15.16
C ASN A 433 -3.80 0.76 -15.23
N GLY A 434 -3.99 1.94 -15.83
CA GLY A 434 -5.29 2.57 -16.03
C GLY A 434 -5.80 3.39 -14.83
N VAL A 435 -5.03 3.50 -13.75
CA VAL A 435 -5.40 4.27 -12.56
C VAL A 435 -4.40 5.41 -12.35
N VAL A 436 -4.92 6.61 -12.11
CA VAL A 436 -4.05 7.74 -11.75
C VAL A 436 -3.66 7.62 -10.27
N SER A 437 -2.36 7.58 -10.02
CA SER A 437 -1.82 7.78 -8.68
C SER A 437 -1.21 9.18 -8.56
N ASN A 438 -1.45 9.81 -7.41
CA ASN A 438 -0.80 11.06 -7.03
C ASN A 438 -0.11 10.85 -5.69
N GLU A 439 1.10 11.37 -5.58
CA GLU A 439 1.97 11.16 -4.43
C GLU A 439 2.63 12.47 -4.02
N PHE A 440 2.87 12.61 -2.72
CA PHE A 440 3.65 13.68 -2.12
C PHE A 440 4.94 13.09 -1.57
N TRP A 441 6.07 13.57 -2.08
CA TRP A 441 7.40 13.07 -1.77
C TRP A 441 8.20 14.11 -1.01
N THR A 442 9.02 13.66 -0.06
CA THR A 442 9.89 14.50 0.77
C THR A 442 11.27 13.88 0.87
N ILE A 443 12.32 14.67 0.67
CA ILE A 443 13.70 14.29 0.98
C ILE A 443 13.87 14.36 2.50
N ALA A 444 13.76 13.20 3.16
CA ALA A 444 13.82 13.13 4.63
C ALA A 444 15.26 13.30 5.14
N ASP A 445 16.23 12.68 4.46
CA ASP A 445 17.65 12.89 4.70
C ASP A 445 18.49 12.47 3.49
N ALA A 446 19.67 13.06 3.34
CA ALA A 446 20.72 12.69 2.38
C ALA A 446 22.05 13.32 2.83
N PRO A 447 23.14 12.56 2.96
CA PRO A 447 24.46 13.13 3.20
C PRO A 447 24.99 13.96 2.03
N ASP A 448 25.87 14.90 2.35
CA ASP A 448 26.47 15.84 1.41
C ASP A 448 27.26 15.17 0.27
N ASP A 449 27.79 13.97 0.55
CA ASP A 449 28.53 13.13 -0.38
C ASP A 449 27.62 12.20 -1.22
N LEU A 450 26.30 12.22 -0.98
CA LEU A 450 25.31 11.39 -1.66
C LEU A 450 25.58 9.88 -1.51
N SER A 451 26.23 9.46 -0.41
CA SER A 451 26.45 8.05 -0.09
C SER A 451 25.14 7.27 0.11
N TRP A 452 24.08 7.94 0.56
CA TRP A 452 22.72 7.39 0.60
C TRP A 452 21.66 8.50 0.53
N GLY A 453 20.39 8.12 0.40
CA GLY A 453 19.25 9.02 0.52
C GLY A 453 18.05 8.31 1.14
N LEU A 454 17.26 9.01 1.94
CA LEU A 454 15.99 8.52 2.45
C LEU A 454 14.87 9.43 1.95
N PHE A 455 13.98 8.86 1.15
CA PHE A 455 12.88 9.59 0.54
C PHE A 455 11.56 9.04 1.05
N HIS A 456 10.79 9.88 1.75
CA HIS A 456 9.47 9.52 2.26
C HIS A 456 8.39 9.92 1.25
N TYR A 457 7.34 9.12 1.15
CA TYR A 457 6.19 9.42 0.32
C TYR A 457 4.85 9.07 0.97
N SER A 458 3.83 9.84 0.64
CA SER A 458 2.43 9.49 0.86
C SER A 458 1.68 9.57 -0.46
N GLY A 459 0.83 8.61 -0.75
CA GLY A 459 0.19 8.45 -2.05
C GLY A 459 -1.24 7.99 -1.98
N ALA A 460 -1.98 8.21 -3.06
CA ALA A 460 -3.31 7.66 -3.24
C ALA A 460 -3.63 7.37 -4.70
N ALA A 461 -4.04 6.13 -4.95
CA ALA A 461 -4.77 5.72 -6.13
C ALA A 461 -6.27 5.94 -5.87
N ARG A 462 -6.69 7.22 -5.92
CA ARG A 462 -7.99 7.68 -5.42
C ARG A 462 -9.17 6.83 -5.88
N VAL A 463 -9.28 6.59 -7.18
CA VAL A 463 -10.40 5.83 -7.79
C VAL A 463 -10.27 4.31 -7.66
N ALA A 464 -9.13 3.82 -7.15
CA ALA A 464 -8.97 2.45 -6.69
C ALA A 464 -9.21 2.33 -5.18
N GLY A 465 -9.52 3.44 -4.49
CA GLY A 465 -9.82 3.45 -3.07
C GLY A 465 -8.63 3.12 -2.17
N GLN A 466 -7.41 3.30 -2.69
CA GLN A 466 -6.18 2.97 -1.97
C GLN A 466 -5.40 4.23 -1.61
N SER A 467 -4.99 4.29 -0.35
CA SER A 467 -4.04 5.25 0.20
C SER A 467 -2.87 4.48 0.78
N TYR A 468 -1.68 5.05 0.69
CA TYR A 468 -0.46 4.42 1.16
C TYR A 468 0.57 5.45 1.59
N THR A 469 1.49 4.98 2.43
CA THR A 469 2.69 5.72 2.84
C THR A 469 3.88 4.77 2.70
N GLY A 470 5.07 5.33 2.64
CA GLY A 470 6.30 4.56 2.65
C GLY A 470 7.53 5.46 2.67
N ALA A 471 8.68 4.82 2.72
CA ALA A 471 9.95 5.47 2.48
C ALA A 471 10.89 4.50 1.79
N VAL A 472 11.70 5.02 0.88
CA VAL A 472 12.74 4.27 0.19
C VAL A 472 14.11 4.77 0.66
N LEU A 473 14.91 3.83 1.16
CA LEU A 473 16.33 4.01 1.40
C LEU A 473 17.07 3.66 0.12
N VAL A 474 17.92 4.57 -0.32
CA VAL A 474 18.67 4.43 -1.56
C VAL A 474 20.17 4.66 -1.36
N SER A 475 20.96 4.07 -2.24
CA SER A 475 22.40 4.28 -2.32
C SER A 475 22.88 4.17 -3.78
N PRO A 476 24.10 4.62 -4.12
CA PRO A 476 24.58 4.56 -5.50
C PRO A 476 24.67 3.12 -6.03
N ASP A 477 25.08 2.18 -5.18
CA ASP A 477 25.37 0.78 -5.53
C ASP A 477 24.32 -0.20 -5.01
N GLY A 478 23.34 0.25 -4.23
CA GLY A 478 22.30 -0.59 -3.65
C GLY A 478 22.75 -1.33 -2.39
N ALA A 479 23.95 -1.01 -1.87
CA ALA A 479 24.42 -1.50 -0.58
C ALA A 479 23.82 -0.69 0.57
N TYR A 480 23.65 -1.33 1.72
CA TYR A 480 23.19 -0.69 2.94
C TYR A 480 24.24 0.33 3.43
N PRO A 481 23.82 1.51 3.96
CA PRO A 481 24.76 2.48 4.51
C PRO A 481 25.69 1.89 5.57
N SER A 482 26.93 2.39 5.62
CA SER A 482 27.93 1.91 6.57
C SER A 482 27.51 2.11 8.04
N GLU A 483 28.13 1.37 8.96
CA GLU A 483 27.88 1.50 10.40
C GLU A 483 28.15 2.91 10.95
N VAL A 484 29.02 3.69 10.30
CA VAL A 484 29.29 5.09 10.66
C VAL A 484 28.05 5.97 10.42
N GLU A 485 27.32 5.71 9.33
CA GLU A 485 26.11 6.44 8.96
C GLU A 485 24.84 5.92 9.67
N ARG A 486 24.92 4.74 10.31
CA ARG A 486 23.76 4.07 10.95
C ARG A 486 22.99 4.98 11.90
N ARG A 487 23.68 5.75 12.75
CA ARG A 487 23.02 6.66 13.70
C ARG A 487 22.20 7.75 12.98
N ARG A 488 22.74 8.30 11.89
CA ARG A 488 22.05 9.31 11.09
C ARG A 488 20.85 8.71 10.38
N LEU A 489 21.01 7.51 9.81
CA LEU A 489 19.91 6.77 9.17
C LEU A 489 18.76 6.49 10.15
N VAL A 490 19.06 5.95 11.34
CA VAL A 490 18.04 5.69 12.36
C VAL A 490 17.30 6.98 12.75
N SER A 491 18.02 8.08 12.96
CA SER A 491 17.40 9.38 13.25
C SER A 491 16.50 9.87 12.09
N ALA A 492 16.92 9.66 10.84
CA ALA A 492 16.12 10.01 9.67
C ALA A 492 14.84 9.15 9.57
N LEU A 493 14.93 7.84 9.82
CA LEU A 493 13.78 6.94 9.86
C LEU A 493 12.80 7.34 10.98
N GLU A 494 13.29 7.69 12.17
CA GLU A 494 12.44 8.11 13.28
C GLU A 494 11.67 9.40 12.98
N LYS A 495 12.28 10.35 12.25
CA LYS A 495 11.57 11.55 11.74
C LYS A 495 10.44 11.16 10.79
N CYS A 496 10.63 10.12 9.98
CA CYS A 496 9.59 9.55 9.13
C CYS A 496 8.51 8.77 9.91
N GLY A 497 8.71 8.53 11.21
CA GLY A 497 7.87 7.63 11.98
C GLY A 497 8.02 6.17 11.56
N ILE A 498 9.19 5.80 11.02
CA ILE A 498 9.52 4.46 10.55
C ILE A 498 10.62 3.90 11.45
N LYS A 499 10.58 2.60 11.72
CA LYS A 499 11.64 1.85 12.39
C LYS A 499 12.44 1.04 11.38
N GLU A 500 13.72 0.81 11.68
CA GLU A 500 14.62 0.04 10.80
C GLU A 500 14.11 -1.39 10.55
N TRP A 501 13.42 -1.98 11.53
CA TRP A 501 12.81 -3.30 11.41
C TRP A 501 11.58 -3.34 10.48
N GLU A 502 10.99 -2.19 10.13
CA GLU A 502 9.91 -2.10 9.13
C GLU A 502 10.44 -2.09 7.69
N LEU A 503 11.75 -1.96 7.48
CA LEU A 503 12.33 -1.90 6.14
C LEU A 503 12.47 -3.29 5.52
N TYR A 504 11.94 -3.45 4.31
CA TYR A 504 12.12 -4.63 3.48
C TYR A 504 13.32 -4.44 2.56
N ASN A 505 14.33 -5.28 2.69
CA ASN A 505 15.53 -5.20 1.87
C ASN A 505 15.21 -5.62 0.42
N VAL A 506 15.85 -4.90 -0.51
CA VAL A 506 15.83 -5.21 -1.94
C VAL A 506 17.01 -6.13 -2.27
N ASP A 507 16.73 -7.24 -2.95
CA ASP A 507 17.79 -8.08 -3.51
C ASP A 507 18.35 -7.44 -4.78
N ASN A 508 19.62 -7.04 -4.69
CA ASN A 508 20.36 -6.32 -5.72
C ASN A 508 21.44 -7.17 -6.39
N CYS A 509 21.45 -8.49 -6.18
CA CYS A 509 22.57 -9.37 -6.57
C CYS A 509 22.59 -9.80 -8.04
N SER A 510 21.45 -9.86 -8.73
CA SER A 510 21.34 -10.48 -10.07
C SER A 510 20.57 -9.61 -11.08
N CYS A 511 21.08 -8.41 -11.36
CA CYS A 511 20.39 -7.43 -12.21
C CYS A 511 20.86 -7.47 -13.66
N VAL A 512 20.28 -8.39 -14.45
CA VAL A 512 20.63 -8.58 -15.86
C VAL A 512 19.86 -7.60 -16.74
N ASP A 513 20.60 -6.85 -17.56
CA ASP A 513 20.11 -5.95 -18.61
C ASP A 513 18.93 -5.04 -18.17
N PRO A 514 19.10 -4.23 -17.11
CA PRO A 514 18.04 -3.31 -16.70
C PRO A 514 17.74 -2.32 -17.85
N PRO A 515 16.47 -2.06 -18.20
CA PRO A 515 16.08 -1.17 -19.29
C PRO A 515 16.23 0.31 -18.88
N LEU A 516 17.47 0.71 -18.65
CA LEU A 516 17.88 2.04 -18.24
C LEU A 516 17.96 3.00 -19.43
N GLY A 517 18.36 4.24 -19.15
CA GLY A 517 18.47 5.30 -20.14
C GLY A 517 17.33 6.30 -20.05
N ILE A 518 17.61 7.51 -20.51
CA ILE A 518 16.71 8.66 -20.49
C ILE A 518 16.48 9.17 -21.91
N PRO A 519 15.39 9.90 -22.18
CA PRO A 519 15.16 10.51 -23.49
C PRO A 519 16.33 11.39 -23.92
N GLU A 520 16.73 11.28 -25.18
CA GLU A 520 17.78 12.13 -25.77
C GLU A 520 17.47 13.62 -25.54
N GLY A 521 18.48 14.42 -25.20
CA GLY A 521 18.31 15.86 -24.90
C GLY A 521 17.74 16.16 -23.51
N SER A 522 17.63 15.15 -22.63
CA SER A 522 17.42 15.38 -21.20
C SER A 522 18.66 16.01 -20.57
N SER A 523 18.47 16.83 -19.55
CA SER A 523 19.55 17.36 -18.73
C SER A 523 19.58 16.71 -17.35
N LEU A 524 20.79 16.62 -16.79
CA LEU A 524 21.07 15.97 -15.50
C LEU A 524 21.08 17.04 -14.41
N HIS A 525 22.19 17.21 -13.71
CA HIS A 525 22.37 18.23 -12.66
C HIS A 525 22.34 19.64 -13.22
N SER A 526 21.93 20.59 -12.36
CA SER A 526 21.90 22.02 -12.67
C SER A 526 22.84 22.84 -11.79
N VAL A 527 23.21 22.33 -10.63
CA VAL A 527 24.01 22.97 -9.58
C VAL A 527 25.05 22.02 -9.00
N ILE A 528 24.69 20.78 -8.68
CA ILE A 528 25.62 19.80 -8.08
C ILE A 528 26.55 19.25 -9.17
N GLU A 529 27.85 19.45 -8.99
CA GLU A 529 28.86 18.72 -9.77
C GLU A 529 29.14 17.35 -9.13
N VAL A 530 28.82 16.28 -9.85
CA VAL A 530 29.16 14.91 -9.45
C VAL A 530 30.42 14.51 -10.20
N LYS A 531 31.47 14.12 -9.47
CA LYS A 531 32.70 13.60 -10.07
C LYS A 531 32.34 12.35 -10.88
N GLN A 532 32.80 12.27 -12.14
CA GLN A 532 32.67 11.05 -12.92
C GLN A 532 33.43 9.94 -12.21
N VAL A 533 32.69 8.98 -11.65
CA VAL A 533 33.29 7.75 -11.11
C VAL A 533 33.67 6.92 -12.32
N GLY A 534 34.96 6.93 -12.68
CA GLY A 534 35.48 6.01 -13.67
C GLY A 534 35.28 4.59 -13.16
N LEU A 535 34.27 3.89 -13.68
CA LEU A 535 34.16 2.45 -13.49
C LEU A 535 35.41 1.82 -14.13
N GLN A 536 36.40 1.48 -13.31
CA GLN A 536 37.29 0.38 -13.65
C GLN A 536 36.42 -0.88 -13.64
N VAL A 537 35.88 -1.22 -14.81
CA VAL A 537 35.32 -2.54 -15.06
C VAL A 537 36.51 -3.51 -15.05
N GLY A 538 36.82 -4.06 -13.89
CA GLY A 538 37.68 -5.23 -13.79
C GLY A 538 36.97 -6.44 -14.41
N PRO A 539 37.67 -7.28 -15.19
CA PRO A 539 37.04 -8.44 -15.79
C PRO A 539 36.90 -9.54 -14.74
N THR A 540 35.66 -9.97 -14.47
CA THR A 540 35.35 -11.31 -13.95
C THR A 540 34.01 -11.77 -14.50
#